data_AF-A0AAN5IQF8-F1
#
_entry.id   AF-A0AAN5IQF8-F1
#
_cell.length_a   1.000
_cell.length_b   1.000
_cell.length_c   1.000
_cell.angle_alpha   90.00
_cell.angle_beta   90.00
_cell.angle_gamma   90.00
#
_symmetry.space_group_name_H-M   'P 1'
#
loop_
_entity.id
_entity.type
_entity.pdbx_description
1 polymer ?
#
loop_
_entity_poly.entity_id
_entity_poly.type
_entity_poly.pdbx_seq_one_letter_code
_entity_poly.pdbx_strand_id
1 'polypeptide(L)'
;MATIGLDQLFYAPITESATTGEETYGTPVKLAKAISAELSVELAEATLFADDGTSEVVKEFKNGKLTLGVDDIGRSVAAVLVGATVDDNGVLISTTEDGGTPVAIGFRARKSNGKYKYLWLYRVKFAVPSTSLATKGDDITFSTPTIEGTVMRRNKLDGQGKHPWKAEVDENDTGVDTATISGWYASVYEPEFTEV
;
A
#
# COMPACT_ATOMS: atom_id res chain seq x y z
N MET A 1 -0.41 -17.72 -11.15
CA MET A 1 0.29 -17.39 -12.42
C MET A 1 1.24 -16.22 -12.18
N ALA A 2 2.38 -16.19 -12.87
CA ALA A 2 3.38 -15.14 -12.69
C ALA A 2 2.90 -13.76 -13.18
N THR A 3 3.23 -12.74 -12.40
CA THR A 3 2.98 -11.33 -12.66
C THR A 3 4.11 -10.79 -13.54
N ILE A 4 3.78 -10.14 -14.66
CA ILE A 4 4.71 -9.68 -15.70
C ILE A 4 4.89 -8.16 -15.73
N GLY A 5 4.10 -7.40 -14.96
CA GLY A 5 4.21 -5.95 -14.91
C GLY A 5 3.39 -5.32 -13.80
N LEU A 6 3.73 -4.09 -13.44
CA LEU A 6 3.06 -3.26 -12.45
C LEU A 6 2.65 -1.96 -13.13
N ASP A 7 1.39 -1.56 -13.02
CA ASP A 7 0.92 -0.28 -13.53
C ASP A 7 -0.20 0.31 -12.67
N GLN A 8 -0.60 1.55 -12.98
CA GLN A 8 -1.68 2.26 -12.27
C GLN A 8 -1.48 2.29 -10.74
N LEU A 9 -0.38 2.93 -10.30
CA LEU A 9 -0.14 3.19 -8.88
C LEU A 9 -0.94 4.41 -8.42
N PHE A 10 -1.82 4.18 -7.46
CA PHE A 10 -2.66 5.18 -6.82
C PHE A 10 -2.37 5.23 -5.33
N TYR A 11 -2.53 6.42 -4.75
CA TYR A 11 -2.57 6.63 -3.31
C TYR A 11 -3.85 7.36 -2.93
N ALA A 12 -4.38 7.07 -1.75
CA ALA A 12 -5.52 7.78 -1.18
C ALA A 12 -5.17 8.24 0.23
N PRO A 13 -5.36 9.53 0.58
CA PRO A 13 -5.11 10.01 1.92
C PRO A 13 -6.09 9.37 2.90
N ILE A 14 -5.61 9.02 4.10
CA ILE A 14 -6.45 8.50 5.18
C ILE A 14 -6.70 9.62 6.16
N THR A 15 -7.97 9.83 6.50
CA THR A 15 -8.38 10.70 7.59
C THR A 15 -8.99 9.85 8.69
N GLU A 16 -8.43 9.93 9.89
CA GLU A 16 -8.99 9.26 11.06
C GLU A 16 -9.97 10.19 11.77
N SER A 17 -11.15 9.68 12.07
CA SER A 17 -12.11 10.37 12.91
C SER A 17 -11.57 10.44 14.34
N ALA A 18 -11.38 11.65 14.86
CA ALA A 18 -10.91 11.89 16.23
C ALA A 18 -11.85 11.34 17.31
N THR A 19 -13.10 11.00 16.96
CA THR A 19 -14.15 10.56 17.90
C THR A 19 -14.37 9.05 17.90
N THR A 20 -14.18 8.39 16.75
CA THR A 20 -14.43 6.94 16.60
C THR A 20 -13.17 6.14 16.27
N GLY A 21 -12.08 6.80 15.88
CA GLY A 21 -10.86 6.13 15.38
C GLY A 21 -11.04 5.48 14.00
N GLU A 22 -12.21 5.64 13.38
CA GLU A 22 -12.50 5.08 12.07
C GLU A 22 -11.79 5.84 10.96
N GLU A 23 -11.23 5.08 10.03
CA GLU A 23 -10.51 5.59 8.88
C GLU A 23 -11.48 5.85 7.73
N THR A 24 -11.42 7.08 7.21
CA THR A 24 -12.07 7.47 5.97
C THR A 24 -11.01 7.66 4.90
N TYR A 25 -11.27 7.09 3.72
CA TYR A 25 -10.39 7.22 2.58
C TYR A 25 -10.82 8.39 1.70
N GLY A 26 -9.85 9.24 1.35
CA GLY A 26 -10.05 10.24 0.31
C GLY A 26 -10.09 9.63 -1.09
N THR A 27 -10.30 10.48 -2.09
CA THR A 27 -10.29 10.07 -3.49
C THR A 27 -8.90 9.56 -3.90
N PRO A 28 -8.79 8.39 -4.56
CA PRO A 28 -7.53 7.90 -5.09
C PRO A 28 -6.91 8.87 -6.11
N VAL A 29 -5.67 9.26 -5.89
CA VAL A 29 -4.86 10.09 -6.78
C VAL A 29 -3.73 9.23 -7.34
N LYS A 30 -3.44 9.39 -8.64
CA LYS A 30 -2.33 8.68 -9.28
C LYS A 30 -1.00 9.20 -8.72
N LEU A 31 -0.17 8.29 -8.19
CA LEU A 31 1.09 8.64 -7.53
C LEU A 31 2.17 8.96 -8.58
N ALA A 32 2.58 7.94 -9.34
CA ALA A 32 3.66 7.99 -10.31
C ALA A 32 3.60 6.76 -11.22
N LYS A 33 4.53 6.63 -12.18
CA LYS A 33 4.68 5.34 -12.86
C LYS A 33 5.51 4.43 -11.97
N ALA A 34 4.90 3.33 -11.55
CA ALA A 34 5.58 2.34 -10.75
C ALA A 34 6.50 1.46 -11.62
N ILE A 35 7.67 1.16 -11.09
CA ILE A 35 8.71 0.33 -11.69
C ILE A 35 8.72 -1.03 -11.02
N SER A 36 8.68 -1.03 -9.68
CA SER A 36 8.70 -2.23 -8.87
C SER A 36 7.85 -2.02 -7.61
N ALA A 37 7.26 -3.11 -7.12
CA ALA A 37 6.58 -3.17 -5.83
C ALA A 37 6.94 -4.50 -5.17
N GLU A 38 7.59 -4.43 -4.03
CA GLU A 38 7.91 -5.58 -3.19
C GLU A 38 7.10 -5.47 -1.90
N LEU A 39 6.25 -6.45 -1.63
CA LEU A 39 5.47 -6.53 -0.41
C LEU A 39 5.97 -7.73 0.41
N SER A 40 6.55 -7.44 1.57
CA SER A 40 6.90 -8.41 2.60
C SER A 40 5.89 -8.33 3.74
N VAL A 41 5.45 -9.48 4.27
CA VAL A 41 4.44 -9.56 5.34
C VAL A 41 5.06 -10.28 6.53
N GLU A 42 4.97 -9.64 7.70
CA GLU A 42 5.40 -10.22 8.97
C GLU A 42 4.15 -10.67 9.76
N LEU A 43 4.10 -11.96 10.08
CA LEU A 43 3.07 -12.55 10.93
C LEU A 43 3.67 -12.78 12.32
N ALA A 44 2.97 -12.37 13.37
CA ALA A 44 3.26 -12.79 14.73
C ALA A 44 2.63 -14.17 14.94
N GLU A 45 3.45 -15.16 15.28
CA GLU A 45 2.98 -16.50 15.62
C GLU A 45 3.22 -16.74 17.12
N ALA A 46 2.18 -17.11 17.85
CA ALA A 46 2.25 -17.53 19.24
C ALA A 46 1.75 -18.97 19.32
N THR A 47 2.60 -19.85 19.84
CA THR A 47 2.28 -21.28 19.98
C THR A 47 2.16 -21.61 21.46
N LEU A 48 0.96 -21.99 21.90
CA LEU A 48 0.73 -22.54 23.22
C LEU A 48 1.04 -24.03 23.18
N PHE A 49 1.93 -24.49 24.07
CA PHE A 49 2.21 -25.91 24.25
C PHE A 49 1.48 -26.41 25.50
N ALA A 50 0.76 -27.52 25.37
CA ALA A 50 0.13 -28.23 26.49
C ALA A 50 0.28 -29.75 26.26
N ASP A 51 0.48 -30.51 27.33
CA ASP A 51 0.70 -31.97 27.31
C ASP A 51 1.78 -32.43 26.31
N ASP A 52 2.97 -31.82 26.36
CA ASP A 52 4.11 -32.12 25.48
C ASP A 52 3.81 -32.00 23.96
N GLY A 53 2.71 -31.32 23.61
CA GLY A 53 2.26 -31.09 22.25
C GLY A 53 1.91 -29.63 21.96
N THR A 54 1.82 -29.30 20.68
CA THR A 54 1.31 -28.02 20.19
C THR A 54 -0.19 -27.96 20.47
N SER A 55 -0.63 -27.11 21.40
CA SER A 55 -2.04 -27.01 21.83
C SER A 55 -2.80 -25.98 21.00
N GLU A 56 -2.26 -24.77 20.86
CA GLU A 56 -2.85 -23.72 20.03
C GLU A 56 -1.77 -22.98 19.25
N VAL A 57 -2.06 -22.63 18.00
CA VAL A 57 -1.21 -21.75 17.19
C VAL A 57 -2.04 -20.55 16.80
N VAL A 58 -1.72 -19.39 17.36
CA VAL A 58 -2.30 -18.10 17.00
C VAL A 58 -1.36 -17.43 16.01
N LYS A 59 -1.86 -17.13 14.81
CA LYS A 59 -1.15 -16.35 13.80
C LYS A 59 -1.87 -15.03 13.61
N GLU A 60 -1.21 -13.92 13.93
CA GLU A 60 -1.75 -12.57 13.79
C GLU A 60 -0.89 -11.75 12.82
N PHE A 61 -1.52 -10.93 11.98
CA PHE A 61 -0.77 -9.99 11.15
C PHE A 61 -0.10 -8.93 12.03
N LYS A 62 1.23 -8.86 12.00
CA LYS A 62 2.01 -7.92 12.82
C LYS A 62 2.20 -6.61 12.07
N ASN A 63 2.84 -6.67 10.91
CA ASN A 63 3.06 -5.54 10.01
C ASN A 63 3.45 -6.07 8.62
N GLY A 64 3.49 -5.20 7.62
CA GLY A 64 4.14 -5.49 6.36
C GLY A 64 5.13 -4.40 5.97
N LYS A 65 6.08 -4.73 5.11
CA LYS A 65 6.99 -3.77 4.48
C LYS A 65 6.71 -3.72 2.98
N LEU A 66 6.40 -2.54 2.48
CA LEU A 66 6.17 -2.27 1.07
C LEU A 66 7.32 -1.42 0.53
N THR A 67 8.07 -1.93 -0.42
CA THR A 67 9.11 -1.17 -1.14
C THR A 67 8.61 -0.87 -2.55
N LEU A 68 8.44 0.40 -2.88
CA LEU A 68 8.00 0.85 -4.20
C LEU A 68 9.15 1.56 -4.91
N GLY A 69 9.50 1.10 -6.10
CA GLY A 69 10.31 1.85 -7.06
C GLY A 69 9.40 2.63 -8.00
N VAL A 70 9.63 3.93 -8.16
CA VAL A 70 8.80 4.82 -9.00
C VAL A 70 9.67 5.69 -9.88
N ASP A 71 9.13 6.16 -11.00
CA ASP A 71 9.88 6.98 -11.95
C ASP A 71 10.27 8.35 -11.39
N ASP A 72 9.30 9.05 -10.79
CA ASP A 72 9.49 10.33 -10.14
C ASP A 72 8.46 10.51 -9.02
N ILE A 73 8.91 10.98 -7.86
CA ILE A 73 8.01 11.38 -6.77
C ILE A 73 7.91 12.89 -6.82
N GLY A 74 6.83 13.39 -7.42
CA GLY A 74 6.55 14.83 -7.45
C GLY A 74 6.59 15.41 -6.03
N ARG A 75 7.17 16.61 -5.87
CA ARG A 75 7.40 17.24 -4.56
C ARG A 75 6.12 17.36 -3.71
N SER A 76 5.00 17.68 -4.33
CA SER A 76 3.69 17.75 -3.67
C SER A 76 3.23 16.40 -3.12
N VAL A 77 3.49 15.32 -3.87
CA VAL A 77 3.13 13.96 -3.46
C VAL A 77 4.09 13.47 -2.38
N ALA A 78 5.40 13.72 -2.50
CA ALA A 78 6.38 13.43 -1.45
C ALA A 78 6.01 14.13 -0.12
N ALA A 79 5.61 15.40 -0.18
CA ALA A 79 5.14 16.16 0.98
C ALA A 79 3.93 15.49 1.64
N VAL A 80 2.94 15.05 0.86
CA VAL A 80 1.76 14.36 1.39
C VAL A 80 2.10 12.97 1.97
N LEU A 81 3.00 12.22 1.32
CA LEU A 81 3.33 10.85 1.73
C LEU A 81 4.22 10.78 2.97
N VAL A 82 5.18 11.70 3.07
CA VAL A 82 6.19 11.72 4.15
C VAL A 82 5.79 12.70 5.25
N GLY A 83 4.84 13.60 4.99
CA GLY A 83 4.52 14.71 5.90
C GLY A 83 5.53 15.86 5.83
N ALA A 84 6.40 15.87 4.82
CA ALA A 84 7.41 16.91 4.63
C ALA A 84 6.76 18.25 4.24
N THR A 85 7.32 19.35 4.71
CA THR A 85 6.83 20.70 4.38
C THR A 85 7.58 21.24 3.17
N VAL A 86 6.84 21.82 2.21
CA VAL A 86 7.43 22.58 1.11
C VAL A 86 7.61 24.02 1.59
N ASP A 87 8.86 24.48 1.68
CA ASP A 87 9.18 25.86 2.04
C ASP A 87 8.67 26.84 0.96
N ASP A 88 8.56 28.13 1.29
CA ASP A 88 8.10 29.19 0.36
C ASP A 88 8.97 29.29 -0.91
N ASN A 89 10.20 28.77 -0.85
CA ASN A 89 11.12 28.65 -1.97
C ASN A 89 10.89 27.41 -2.86
N GLY A 90 9.86 26.60 -2.60
CA GLY A 90 9.52 25.40 -3.37
C GLY A 90 10.45 24.21 -3.12
N VAL A 91 11.19 24.23 -2.01
CA VAL A 91 12.11 23.16 -1.59
C VAL A 91 11.40 22.25 -0.58
N LEU A 92 11.48 20.94 -0.81
CA LEU A 92 10.96 19.95 0.13
C LEU A 92 11.93 19.80 1.29
N ILE A 93 11.51 20.18 2.49
CA ILE A 93 12.28 20.03 3.72
C ILE A 93 11.72 18.82 4.47
N SER A 94 12.51 17.74 4.51
CA SER A 94 12.23 16.58 5.34
C SER A 94 12.94 16.73 6.68
N THR A 95 12.18 16.77 7.78
CA THR A 95 12.67 16.78 9.15
C THR A 95 12.62 15.37 9.74
N THR A 96 13.41 15.12 10.80
CA THR A 96 13.44 13.83 11.50
C THR A 96 12.12 13.49 12.22
N GLU A 97 11.23 14.47 12.37
CA GLU A 97 9.92 14.34 13.03
C GLU A 97 8.79 14.14 12.02
N ASP A 98 9.09 14.14 10.72
CA ASP A 98 8.12 13.93 9.64
C ASP A 98 7.70 12.45 9.59
N GLY A 99 6.80 12.11 10.51
CA GLY A 99 6.11 10.85 10.54
C GLY A 99 4.81 10.97 9.76
N GLY A 100 4.88 11.05 8.44
CA GLY A 100 3.74 11.22 7.53
C GLY A 100 2.50 10.39 7.91
N THR A 101 1.33 10.96 7.62
CA THR A 101 0.05 10.29 7.87
C THR A 101 -0.03 9.03 7.01
N PRO A 102 -0.53 7.90 7.54
CA PRO A 102 -0.71 6.70 6.74
C PRO A 102 -1.64 6.99 5.56
N VAL A 103 -1.35 6.37 4.42
CA VAL A 103 -2.14 6.47 3.19
C VAL A 103 -2.53 5.08 2.71
N ALA A 104 -3.64 4.97 1.98
CA ALA A 104 -3.98 3.74 1.28
C ALA A 104 -3.27 3.70 -0.07
N ILE A 105 -2.79 2.53 -0.49
CA ILE A 105 -2.05 2.37 -1.74
C ILE A 105 -2.70 1.29 -2.60
N GLY A 106 -3.03 1.68 -3.83
CA GLY A 106 -3.65 0.81 -4.82
C GLY A 106 -2.73 0.61 -6.01
N PHE A 107 -2.55 -0.62 -6.46
CA PHE A 107 -1.82 -0.91 -7.68
C PHE A 107 -2.43 -2.11 -8.39
N ARG A 108 -2.23 -2.19 -9.72
CA ARG A 108 -2.57 -3.40 -10.46
C ARG A 108 -1.33 -4.02 -11.06
N ALA A 109 -1.36 -5.33 -11.11
CA ALA A 109 -0.25 -6.14 -11.54
C ALA A 109 -0.71 -7.01 -12.72
N ARG A 110 -0.10 -6.82 -13.89
CA ARG A 110 -0.42 -7.54 -15.11
C ARG A 110 0.11 -8.96 -15.03
N LYS A 111 -0.66 -9.94 -15.48
CA LYS A 111 -0.29 -11.36 -15.52
C LYS A 111 0.14 -11.78 -16.91
N SER A 112 0.86 -12.90 -16.99
CA SER A 112 1.31 -13.49 -18.25
C SER A 112 0.17 -13.78 -19.25
N ASN A 113 -1.05 -14.00 -18.75
CA ASN A 113 -2.26 -14.20 -19.58
C ASN A 113 -2.89 -12.88 -20.11
N GLY A 114 -2.27 -11.73 -19.85
CA GLY A 114 -2.75 -10.42 -20.28
C GLY A 114 -3.78 -9.76 -19.36
N LYS A 115 -4.30 -10.48 -18.34
CA LYS A 115 -5.25 -9.94 -17.35
C LYS A 115 -4.55 -9.24 -16.18
N TYR A 116 -5.32 -8.57 -15.32
CA TYR A 116 -4.80 -7.82 -14.18
C TYR A 116 -5.18 -8.42 -12.83
N LYS A 117 -4.28 -8.29 -11.85
CA LYS A 117 -4.56 -8.42 -10.42
C LYS A 117 -4.64 -7.03 -9.85
N TYR A 118 -5.71 -6.70 -9.14
CA TYR A 118 -5.82 -5.41 -8.47
C TYR A 118 -5.57 -5.61 -6.98
N LEU A 119 -4.82 -4.71 -6.36
CA LEU A 119 -4.50 -4.77 -4.94
C LEU A 119 -4.71 -3.40 -4.30
N TRP A 120 -5.24 -3.40 -3.08
CA TRP A 120 -5.31 -2.27 -2.17
C TRP A 120 -4.66 -2.64 -0.84
N LEU A 121 -3.78 -1.77 -0.37
CA LEU A 121 -3.23 -1.77 0.98
C LEU A 121 -3.89 -0.63 1.74
N TYR A 122 -4.56 -0.98 2.83
CA TYR A 122 -5.46 -0.05 3.50
C TYR A 122 -4.76 1.02 4.33
N ARG A 123 -3.61 0.69 4.92
CA ARG A 123 -2.76 1.65 5.62
C ARG A 123 -1.31 1.36 5.31
N VAL A 124 -0.64 2.35 4.74
CA VAL A 124 0.79 2.33 4.47
C VAL A 124 1.36 3.64 4.99
N LYS A 125 2.28 3.57 5.96
CA LYS A 125 3.03 4.73 6.41
C LYS A 125 4.37 4.76 5.69
N PHE A 126 4.57 5.75 4.82
CA PHE A 126 5.82 5.87 4.09
C PHE A 126 6.94 6.46 4.94
N ALA A 127 8.13 5.94 4.74
CA ALA A 127 9.37 6.53 5.19
C ALA A 127 9.86 7.54 4.15
N VAL A 128 10.87 8.33 4.54
CA VAL A 128 11.55 9.26 3.64
C VAL A 128 12.08 8.48 2.42
N PRO A 129 11.75 8.88 1.18
CA PRO A 129 12.23 8.20 -0.01
C PRO A 129 13.75 8.30 -0.11
N SER A 130 14.37 7.23 -0.58
CA SER A 130 15.78 7.23 -0.88
C SER A 130 16.00 7.66 -2.34
N THR A 131 16.87 8.64 -2.53
CA THR A 131 17.27 9.10 -3.86
C THR A 131 18.58 8.41 -4.23
N SER A 132 18.54 7.56 -5.25
CA SER A 132 19.75 7.04 -5.88
C SER A 132 20.14 7.99 -7.02
N LEU A 133 21.38 8.49 -7.00
CA LEU A 133 21.94 9.34 -8.05
C LEU A 133 23.22 8.67 -8.56
N ALA A 134 23.23 8.21 -9.81
CA ALA A 134 24.43 7.73 -10.47
C ALA A 134 24.94 8.79 -11.46
N THR A 135 26.26 8.97 -11.50
CA THR A 135 26.90 9.75 -12.55
C THR A 135 26.84 9.00 -13.88
N LYS A 136 26.72 9.75 -14.98
CA LYS A 136 26.70 9.17 -16.32
C LYS A 136 28.06 8.54 -16.64
N GLY A 137 28.11 7.20 -16.68
CA GLY A 137 29.23 6.44 -17.24
C GLY A 137 29.09 6.22 -18.75
N ASP A 138 29.86 5.30 -19.32
CA ASP A 138 29.73 4.87 -20.72
C ASP A 138 28.37 4.20 -21.02
N ASP A 139 27.72 3.63 -19.99
CA ASP A 139 26.36 3.08 -20.06
C ASP A 139 25.32 4.01 -19.41
N ILE A 140 24.15 4.14 -20.04
CA ILE A 140 23.02 4.93 -19.51
C ILE A 140 22.31 4.10 -18.44
N THR A 141 22.64 4.32 -17.16
CA THR A 141 21.90 3.79 -16.03
C THR A 141 20.85 4.79 -15.55
N PHE A 142 19.59 4.34 -15.48
CA PHE A 142 18.52 5.14 -14.88
C PHE A 142 18.47 4.86 -13.39
N SER A 143 18.92 5.81 -12.57
CA SER A 143 18.66 5.77 -11.14
C SER A 143 17.25 6.29 -10.88
N THR A 144 16.43 5.48 -10.22
CA THR A 144 15.04 5.83 -9.89
C THR A 144 14.88 5.87 -8.38
N PRO A 145 14.09 6.80 -7.83
CA PRO A 145 13.84 6.87 -6.40
C PRO A 145 13.09 5.63 -5.93
N THR A 146 13.38 5.21 -4.70
CA THR A 146 12.62 4.16 -4.02
C THR A 146 12.02 4.69 -2.74
N ILE A 147 10.78 4.30 -2.46
CA ILE A 147 10.06 4.68 -1.25
C ILE A 147 9.65 3.42 -0.50
N GLU A 148 10.00 3.36 0.78
CA GLU A 148 9.64 2.25 1.66
C GLU A 148 8.45 2.68 2.53
N GLY A 149 7.50 1.79 2.74
CA GLY A 149 6.35 2.03 3.59
C GLY A 149 6.03 0.84 4.47
N THR A 150 5.58 1.11 5.69
CA THR A 150 5.12 0.09 6.63
C THR A 150 3.62 -0.08 6.48
N VAL A 151 3.19 -1.26 6.05
CA VAL A 151 1.80 -1.69 5.95
C VAL A 151 1.28 -2.06 7.33
N MET A 152 0.11 -1.53 7.68
CA MET A 152 -0.55 -1.78 8.96
C MET A 152 -1.99 -2.25 8.72
N ARG A 153 -2.57 -2.93 9.72
CA ARG A 153 -4.00 -3.26 9.72
C ARG A 153 -4.85 -2.00 9.90
N ARG A 154 -6.06 -2.00 9.33
CA ARG A 154 -7.04 -0.95 9.59
C ARG A 154 -7.41 -0.88 11.06
N ASN A 155 -7.69 0.31 11.56
CA ASN A 155 -8.36 0.51 12.84
C ASN A 155 -9.86 0.21 12.75
N LYS A 156 -10.48 0.46 11.58
CA LYS A 156 -11.89 0.14 11.33
C LYS A 156 -12.09 -1.39 11.21
N LEU A 157 -13.19 -1.88 11.79
CA LEU A 157 -13.66 -3.26 11.65
C LEU A 157 -14.36 -3.43 10.29
N ASP A 158 -14.19 -4.58 9.65
CA ASP A 158 -15.01 -4.97 8.51
C ASP A 158 -16.38 -5.51 8.96
N GLY A 159 -17.25 -5.83 7.98
CA GLY A 159 -18.56 -6.44 8.25
C GLY A 159 -18.52 -7.80 8.97
N GLN A 160 -17.34 -8.37 9.22
CA GLN A 160 -17.12 -9.58 10.00
C GLN A 160 -16.38 -9.34 11.33
N GLY A 161 -16.20 -8.07 11.73
CA GLY A 161 -15.49 -7.72 12.97
C GLY A 161 -13.99 -7.96 12.92
N LYS A 162 -13.36 -7.95 11.74
CA LYS A 162 -11.90 -8.12 11.57
C LYS A 162 -11.25 -6.83 11.08
N HIS A 163 -9.94 -6.73 11.24
CA HIS A 163 -9.13 -5.59 10.78
C HIS A 163 -8.40 -5.95 9.48
N PRO A 164 -9.01 -5.77 8.29
CA PRO A 164 -8.35 -6.13 7.05
C PRO A 164 -7.17 -5.21 6.77
N TRP A 165 -6.07 -5.76 6.26
CA TRP A 165 -4.84 -5.01 5.93
C TRP A 165 -4.59 -4.94 4.41
N LYS A 166 -5.20 -5.85 3.64
CA LYS A 166 -5.10 -5.93 2.18
C LYS A 166 -6.42 -6.37 1.57
N ALA A 167 -6.75 -5.83 0.39
CA ALA A 167 -7.73 -6.38 -0.53
C ALA A 167 -7.04 -6.72 -1.86
N GLU A 168 -7.39 -7.86 -2.45
CA GLU A 168 -6.91 -8.22 -3.78
C GLU A 168 -8.03 -8.89 -4.58
N VAL A 169 -8.04 -8.65 -5.89
CA VAL A 169 -8.97 -9.29 -6.81
C VAL A 169 -8.25 -9.69 -8.10
N ASP A 170 -8.59 -10.86 -8.62
CA ASP A 170 -8.11 -11.38 -9.90
C ASP A 170 -9.23 -11.25 -10.94
N GLU A 171 -8.95 -10.60 -12.06
CA GLU A 171 -9.89 -10.51 -13.20
C GLU A 171 -10.19 -11.89 -13.85
N ASN A 172 -9.48 -12.96 -13.47
CA ASN A 172 -9.81 -14.33 -13.85
C ASN A 172 -10.74 -15.05 -12.87
N ASP A 173 -10.99 -14.52 -11.68
CA ASP A 173 -11.78 -15.24 -10.70
C ASP A 173 -13.27 -15.22 -11.07
N THR A 174 -13.87 -16.41 -11.08
CA THR A 174 -15.30 -16.59 -11.29
C THR A 174 -16.06 -16.04 -10.08
N GLY A 175 -16.86 -14.98 -10.28
CA GLY A 175 -17.64 -14.33 -9.22
C GLY A 175 -17.29 -12.88 -8.96
N VAL A 176 -16.29 -12.32 -9.66
CA VAL A 176 -15.95 -10.90 -9.57
C VAL A 176 -16.83 -10.09 -10.53
N ASP A 177 -17.59 -9.13 -10.01
CA ASP A 177 -18.35 -8.21 -10.84
C ASP A 177 -17.40 -7.27 -11.62
N THR A 178 -17.62 -7.17 -12.93
CA THR A 178 -16.95 -6.20 -13.79
C THR A 178 -17.09 -4.76 -13.31
N ALA A 179 -18.20 -4.41 -12.63
CA ALA A 179 -18.39 -3.09 -12.02
C ALA A 179 -17.35 -2.84 -10.91
N THR A 180 -17.07 -3.84 -10.07
CA THR A 180 -16.05 -3.77 -9.00
C THR A 180 -14.66 -3.50 -9.57
N ILE A 181 -14.32 -4.11 -10.70
CA ILE A 181 -13.03 -3.90 -11.37
C ILE A 181 -12.97 -2.50 -11.99
N SER A 182 -14.05 -2.06 -12.64
CA SER A 182 -14.12 -0.73 -13.28
C SER A 182 -14.08 0.43 -12.27
N GLY A 183 -14.68 0.24 -11.08
CA GLY A 183 -14.72 1.20 -9.99
C GLY A 183 -13.56 1.12 -9.02
N TRP A 184 -12.60 0.20 -9.22
CA TRP A 184 -11.53 -0.13 -8.26
C TRP A 184 -10.64 1.06 -7.84
N TYR A 185 -10.56 2.09 -8.69
CA TYR A 185 -9.81 3.33 -8.44
C TYR A 185 -10.70 4.56 -8.29
N ALA A 186 -12.03 4.41 -8.35
CA ALA A 186 -12.96 5.52 -8.08
C ALA A 186 -12.97 5.86 -6.58
N SER A 187 -12.90 4.84 -5.74
CA SER A 187 -12.74 4.92 -4.29
C SER A 187 -11.87 3.77 -3.80
N VAL A 188 -11.31 3.89 -2.60
CA VAL A 188 -10.66 2.73 -1.95
C VAL A 188 -11.72 1.64 -1.74
N TYR A 189 -11.43 0.43 -2.21
CA TYR A 189 -12.36 -0.70 -2.10
C TYR A 189 -12.62 -1.03 -0.63
N GLU A 190 -13.88 -1.00 -0.18
CA GLU A 190 -14.24 -1.48 1.16
C GLU A 190 -14.86 -2.88 1.05
N PRO A 191 -14.49 -3.83 1.94
CA PRO A 191 -15.05 -5.17 1.90
C PRO A 191 -16.49 -5.15 2.43
N GLU A 192 -17.44 -5.53 1.58
CA GLU A 192 -18.83 -5.71 1.96
C GLU A 192 -19.07 -7.21 2.19
N PHE A 193 -19.51 -7.55 3.40
CA PHE A 193 -19.93 -8.90 3.74
C PHE A 193 -21.44 -8.83 3.95
N THR A 194 -22.22 -9.43 3.05
CA THR A 194 -23.64 -9.67 3.33
C THR A 194 -23.73 -10.66 4.47
N GLU A 195 -24.36 -10.26 5.59
CA GLU A 195 -24.71 -11.21 6.64
C GLU A 195 -25.53 -12.36 6.03
N VAL A 196 -25.11 -13.60 6.32
CA VAL A 196 -25.76 -14.83 5.85
C VAL A 196 -26.83 -15.25 6.85
#